data_AF-A0AAW5LJJ5-F1
#
_entry.id   AF-A0AAW5LJJ5-F1
#
_cell.length_a   1.000
_cell.length_b   1.000
_cell.length_c   1.000
_cell.angle_alpha   90.00
_cell.angle_beta   90.00
_cell.angle_gamma   90.00
#
_symmetry.space_group_name_H-M   'P 1'
#
loop_
_entity.id
_entity.type
_entity.pdbx_description
1 polymer ?
#
loop_
_entity_poly.entity_id
_entity_poly.type
_entity_poly.pdbx_seq_one_letter_code
_entity_poly.pdbx_strand_id
1 'polypeptide(L)'
;MKVRQSGVLMHISSLPGKYGIGSMGQSAYEFVDFLVRTKQRYWQILPLGTTSYGDSPYQSFSAFAGNTHFIDFDILIDKGWLAAEDLHGVDFGQNPTEVDYAAIFYARRPLLEKVVANMKAQGLPEDYWIFLGENDFWIHTFAEYMAIKEHFDLKPWTEWEDQGARLRYHDTLEYYRHLLADRIDYHRITQYLFFSQWKALKAYANAKGVEFVGDMPIYIAADSADMWANPHFFKTDEEGKPSVVAGCPPDAFSEIGQLWGNPIYDWEAMKHDGFTWWVARLRESFKIYDMVRIDHFIGFASFWEIPAGEETAVNGYRVEAPGFELFDTIKRELGDLNIIAEDLGSVTDKVIQLRDTTGFPGMKVLQFAFDPEGDSIEMPHNHPNNVVAYTGTHDNDTILGWYENETTKESRAFLDKYSNRREGETVSHALFRLLFGSPAFMAVATMQDLLGLDGSARMNLPNTLGGNWTWRMTADQLTPEIEAELLDLTETYRRVNVHLVNEKSE
;
A
#
# COMPACT_ATOMS: atom_id res chain seq x y z
N MET A 1 -24.98 -8.13 -13.19
CA MET A 1 -23.57 -8.43 -13.50
C MET A 1 -22.79 -7.15 -13.25
N LYS A 2 -21.69 -7.17 -12.49
CA LYS A 2 -20.87 -5.95 -12.26
C LYS A 2 -20.33 -5.46 -13.61
N VAL A 3 -20.24 -4.15 -13.80
CA VAL A 3 -19.63 -3.56 -15.00
C VAL A 3 -18.15 -3.96 -15.02
N ARG A 4 -17.63 -4.37 -16.18
CA ARG A 4 -16.22 -4.75 -16.34
C ARG A 4 -15.35 -3.50 -16.33
N GLN A 5 -14.29 -3.52 -15.53
CA GLN A 5 -13.37 -2.42 -15.30
C GLN A 5 -11.93 -2.88 -15.50
N SER A 6 -11.01 -1.92 -15.62
CA SER A 6 -9.58 -2.17 -15.62
C SER A 6 -8.80 -1.08 -14.88
N GLY A 7 -7.57 -1.41 -14.51
CA GLY A 7 -6.65 -0.49 -13.86
C GLY A 7 -5.19 -0.89 -14.01
N VAL A 8 -4.32 -0.04 -13.47
CA VAL A 8 -2.86 -0.26 -13.44
C VAL A 8 -2.35 -0.17 -12.00
N LEU A 9 -1.54 -1.14 -11.58
CA LEU A 9 -0.78 -1.12 -10.34
C LEU A 9 0.55 -0.41 -10.58
N MET A 10 0.72 0.75 -9.93
CA MET A 10 1.92 1.58 -10.03
C MET A 10 2.06 2.42 -8.77
N HIS A 11 3.00 2.13 -7.87
CA HIS A 11 3.13 2.92 -6.64
C HIS A 11 3.69 4.32 -6.90
N ILE A 12 3.40 5.27 -6.00
CA ILE A 12 3.87 6.66 -6.11
C ILE A 12 5.40 6.72 -6.14
N SER A 13 6.08 5.88 -5.34
CA SER A 13 7.55 5.83 -5.31
C SER A 13 8.18 5.53 -6.67
N SER A 14 7.49 4.73 -7.48
CA SER A 14 7.96 4.25 -8.78
C SER A 14 7.78 5.26 -9.91
N LEU A 15 7.05 6.37 -9.69
CA LEU A 15 6.89 7.39 -10.70
C LEU A 15 8.25 8.04 -11.05
N PRO A 16 8.45 8.46 -12.31
CA PRO A 16 9.64 9.22 -12.69
C PRO A 16 9.66 10.55 -11.92
N GLY A 17 10.84 11.00 -11.52
CA GLY A 17 10.96 12.22 -10.71
C GLY A 17 12.41 12.64 -10.48
N LYS A 18 12.62 13.94 -10.28
CA LYS A 18 13.95 14.56 -10.15
C LYS A 18 14.61 14.30 -8.80
N TYR A 19 13.82 14.05 -7.76
CA TYR A 19 14.26 14.11 -6.35
C TYR A 19 14.37 12.73 -5.70
N GLY A 20 14.97 11.77 -6.43
CA GLY A 20 15.32 10.43 -5.92
C GLY A 20 14.17 9.42 -5.78
N ILE A 21 12.94 9.90 -5.73
CA ILE A 21 11.72 9.09 -5.59
C ILE A 21 10.58 9.78 -6.34
N GLY A 22 9.59 9.01 -6.81
CA GLY A 22 8.35 9.57 -7.31
C GLY A 22 7.57 10.31 -6.20
N SER A 23 6.83 11.35 -6.61
CA SER A 23 6.13 12.28 -5.72
C SER A 23 4.71 12.55 -6.23
N MET A 24 3.93 13.29 -5.44
CA MET A 24 2.60 13.78 -5.84
C MET A 24 2.67 15.03 -6.76
N GLY A 25 3.77 15.18 -7.51
CA GLY A 25 4.03 16.26 -8.45
C GLY A 25 3.58 15.94 -9.87
N GLN A 26 4.11 16.69 -10.84
CA GLN A 26 3.71 16.65 -12.25
C GLN A 26 3.60 15.23 -12.85
N SER A 27 4.57 14.34 -12.59
CA SER A 27 4.55 12.96 -13.09
C SER A 27 3.31 12.16 -12.65
N ALA A 28 2.78 12.43 -11.45
CA ALA A 28 1.56 11.76 -10.97
C ALA A 28 0.33 12.22 -11.75
N TYR A 29 0.24 13.52 -12.08
CA TYR A 29 -0.84 14.06 -12.92
C TYR A 29 -0.75 13.54 -14.36
N GLU A 30 0.46 13.45 -14.90
CA GLU A 30 0.70 12.86 -16.23
C GLU A 30 0.33 11.37 -16.26
N PHE A 31 0.57 10.64 -15.17
CA PHE A 31 0.14 9.26 -15.03
C PHE A 31 -1.38 9.13 -15.00
N VAL A 32 -2.10 10.02 -14.30
CA VAL A 32 -3.56 10.09 -14.38
C VAL A 32 -4.00 10.31 -15.83
N ASP A 33 -3.37 11.24 -16.55
CA ASP A 33 -3.73 11.49 -17.95
C ASP A 33 -3.43 10.29 -18.86
N PHE A 34 -2.37 9.52 -18.58
CA PHE A 34 -2.09 8.24 -19.24
C PHE A 34 -3.22 7.23 -19.01
N LEU A 35 -3.70 7.09 -17.77
CA LEU A 35 -4.83 6.22 -17.44
C LEU A 35 -6.11 6.66 -18.17
N VAL A 36 -6.34 7.96 -18.31
CA VAL A 36 -7.46 8.50 -19.09
C VAL A 36 -7.32 8.15 -20.58
N ARG A 37 -6.14 8.39 -21.19
CA ARG A 37 -5.90 8.08 -22.61
C ARG A 37 -6.08 6.60 -22.93
N THR A 38 -5.70 5.73 -22.00
CA THR A 38 -5.83 4.28 -22.10
C THR A 38 -7.16 3.74 -21.56
N LYS A 39 -8.08 4.63 -21.16
CA LYS A 39 -9.45 4.34 -20.69
C LYS A 39 -9.54 3.45 -19.45
N GLN A 40 -8.55 3.53 -18.57
CA GLN A 40 -8.56 2.85 -17.28
C GLN A 40 -9.50 3.56 -16.30
N ARG A 41 -10.05 2.80 -15.35
CA ARG A 41 -10.82 3.37 -14.23
C ARG A 41 -10.00 3.44 -12.96
N TYR A 42 -9.12 2.48 -12.72
CA TYR A 42 -8.45 2.34 -11.42
C TYR A 42 -6.95 2.59 -11.51
N TRP A 43 -6.43 3.40 -10.59
CA TRP A 43 -5.01 3.44 -10.24
C TRP A 43 -4.82 2.71 -8.91
N GLN A 44 -4.21 1.54 -8.94
CA GLN A 44 -3.86 0.83 -7.72
C GLN A 44 -2.47 1.22 -7.22
N ILE A 45 -2.38 1.48 -5.91
CA ILE A 45 -1.16 1.86 -5.21
C ILE A 45 -0.98 1.03 -3.94
N LEU A 46 0.26 0.89 -3.51
CA LEU A 46 0.62 0.31 -2.21
C LEU A 46 0.30 1.31 -1.07
N PRO A 47 0.40 0.90 0.21
CA PRO A 47 0.12 1.80 1.33
C PRO A 47 0.96 3.08 1.28
N LEU A 48 0.34 4.21 1.59
CA LEU A 48 1.01 5.52 1.59
C LEU A 48 1.65 5.88 2.95
N GLY A 49 1.73 4.93 3.88
CA GLY A 49 2.17 5.16 5.25
C GLY A 49 3.65 5.57 5.36
N THR A 50 4.01 6.34 6.38
CA THR A 50 5.42 6.63 6.69
C THR A 50 6.17 5.34 7.01
N THR A 51 7.07 4.91 6.14
CA THR A 51 7.79 3.64 6.27
C THR A 51 8.69 3.63 7.51
N SER A 52 8.76 2.48 8.16
CA SER A 52 9.67 2.22 9.28
C SER A 52 10.96 1.58 8.76
N TYR A 53 11.49 0.57 9.45
CA TYR A 53 12.70 -0.12 9.01
C TYR A 53 12.44 -0.97 7.75
N GLY A 54 13.41 -1.01 6.84
CA GLY A 54 13.35 -1.84 5.62
C GLY A 54 12.50 -1.27 4.48
N ASP A 55 12.08 0.00 4.59
CA ASP A 55 11.40 0.78 3.55
C ASP A 55 10.07 0.18 3.05
N SER A 56 9.54 -0.83 3.76
CA SER A 56 8.31 -1.53 3.40
C SER A 56 7.09 -0.66 3.66
N PRO A 57 6.24 -0.40 2.65
CA PRO A 57 4.94 0.24 2.84
C PRO A 57 4.03 -0.51 3.82
N TYR A 58 4.27 -1.80 4.05
CA TYR A 58 3.51 -2.66 4.96
C TYR A 58 3.97 -2.57 6.42
N GLN A 59 5.05 -1.85 6.69
CA GLN A 59 5.56 -1.58 8.03
C GLN A 59 5.71 -0.08 8.23
N SER A 60 4.66 0.56 8.73
CA SER A 60 4.62 2.00 8.95
C SER A 60 4.63 2.38 10.44
N PHE A 61 5.22 3.53 10.76
CA PHE A 61 5.11 4.16 12.09
C PHE A 61 3.68 4.58 12.45
N SER A 62 2.77 4.62 11.47
CA SER A 62 1.36 4.88 11.73
C SER A 62 0.44 4.22 10.70
N ALA A 63 -0.70 3.70 11.14
CA ALA A 63 -1.78 3.27 10.27
C ALA A 63 -2.50 4.43 9.55
N PHE A 64 -2.18 5.68 9.90
CA PHE A 64 -2.89 6.89 9.44
C PHE A 64 -1.98 7.90 8.73
N ALA A 65 -0.75 8.11 9.23
CA ALA A 65 0.14 9.15 8.73
C ALA A 65 0.72 8.83 7.35
N GLY A 66 0.77 9.82 6.46
CA GLY A 66 1.32 9.68 5.11
C GLY A 66 2.84 9.84 5.03
N ASN A 67 3.45 9.23 4.02
CA ASN A 67 4.89 9.23 3.82
C ASN A 67 5.38 10.57 3.25
N THR A 68 6.16 11.29 4.04
CA THR A 68 6.73 12.60 3.65
C THR A 68 7.68 12.54 2.46
N HIS A 69 8.16 11.36 2.07
CA HIS A 69 8.96 11.20 0.84
C HIS A 69 8.17 11.52 -0.44
N PHE A 70 6.84 11.41 -0.40
CA PHE A 70 5.98 11.71 -1.55
C PHE A 70 5.62 13.20 -1.70
N ILE A 71 6.02 14.05 -0.75
CA ILE A 71 5.87 15.50 -0.86
C ILE A 71 6.74 15.99 -2.01
N ASP A 72 6.09 16.62 -2.99
CA ASP A 72 6.73 17.20 -4.16
C ASP A 72 7.30 18.58 -3.87
N PHE A 73 8.58 18.79 -4.22
CA PHE A 73 9.30 20.04 -3.96
C PHE A 73 9.02 21.14 -4.97
N ASP A 74 8.68 20.81 -6.23
CA ASP A 74 8.31 21.82 -7.23
C ASP A 74 7.03 22.57 -6.75
N ILE A 75 6.06 21.85 -6.19
CA ILE A 75 4.87 22.46 -5.56
C ILE A 75 5.24 23.38 -4.38
N LEU A 76 6.23 23.02 -3.56
CA LEU A 76 6.66 23.86 -2.43
C LEU A 76 7.39 25.12 -2.90
N ILE A 77 8.12 25.04 -4.01
CA ILE A 77 8.75 26.19 -4.68
C ILE A 77 7.68 27.14 -5.22
N ASP A 78 6.67 26.62 -5.90
CA ASP A 78 5.55 27.42 -6.43
C ASP A 78 4.78 28.16 -5.32
N LYS A 79 4.72 27.57 -4.11
CA LYS A 79 4.14 28.19 -2.92
C LYS A 79 5.05 29.21 -2.23
N GLY A 80 6.32 29.31 -2.63
CA GLY A 80 7.32 30.18 -2.00
C GLY A 80 7.73 29.70 -0.61
N TRP A 81 7.56 28.42 -0.29
CA TRP A 81 7.99 27.83 0.97
C TRP A 81 9.37 27.17 0.89
N LEU A 82 9.85 26.90 -0.34
CA LEU A 82 11.20 26.42 -0.63
C LEU A 82 11.81 27.26 -1.77
N ALA A 83 13.10 27.54 -1.75
CA ALA A 83 13.77 28.17 -2.89
C ALA A 83 14.39 27.10 -3.80
N ALA A 84 14.41 27.31 -5.11
CA ALA A 84 15.02 26.37 -6.04
C ALA A 84 16.53 26.17 -5.75
N GLU A 85 17.19 27.22 -5.27
CA GLU A 85 18.60 27.20 -4.89
C GLU A 85 18.90 26.28 -3.70
N ASP A 86 17.90 25.98 -2.87
CA ASP A 86 18.06 25.06 -1.73
C ASP A 86 18.26 23.61 -2.18
N LEU A 87 17.84 23.28 -3.39
CA LEU A 87 18.00 21.96 -3.99
C LEU A 87 19.36 21.79 -4.69
N HIS A 88 20.13 22.86 -4.86
CA HIS A 88 21.41 22.82 -5.56
C HIS A 88 22.45 22.00 -4.77
N GLY A 89 22.99 20.96 -5.41
CA GLY A 89 24.03 20.11 -4.82
C GLY A 89 23.53 19.12 -3.76
N VAL A 90 22.21 18.99 -3.58
CA VAL A 90 21.62 17.97 -2.72
C VAL A 90 21.67 16.61 -3.43
N ASP A 91 22.18 15.59 -2.76
CA ASP A 91 22.23 14.23 -3.28
C ASP A 91 20.94 13.48 -2.93
N PHE A 92 20.11 13.22 -3.95
CA PHE A 92 18.90 12.41 -3.82
C PHE A 92 19.10 10.96 -4.29
N GLY A 93 20.35 10.55 -4.52
CA GLY A 93 20.67 9.32 -5.24
C GLY A 93 20.88 9.59 -6.73
N GLN A 94 21.62 8.67 -7.38
CA GLN A 94 22.11 8.86 -8.75
C GLN A 94 21.42 7.95 -9.77
N ASN A 95 20.73 6.89 -9.33
CA ASN A 95 20.03 5.96 -10.21
C ASN A 95 18.59 6.44 -10.49
N PRO A 96 18.21 6.77 -11.73
CA PRO A 96 16.84 7.17 -12.04
C PRO A 96 15.83 6.00 -12.02
N THR A 97 16.31 4.75 -12.06
CA THR A 97 15.49 3.54 -12.10
C THR A 97 15.26 2.91 -10.72
N GLU A 98 15.89 3.44 -9.68
CA GLU A 98 15.81 2.92 -8.31
C GLU A 98 15.69 4.05 -7.29
N VAL A 99 15.00 3.80 -6.19
CA VAL A 99 14.99 4.67 -5.01
C VAL A 99 16.18 4.33 -4.13
N ASP A 100 17.01 5.32 -3.84
CA ASP A 100 17.98 5.24 -2.74
C ASP A 100 17.34 5.82 -1.47
N TYR A 101 16.67 4.95 -0.70
CA TYR A 101 15.95 5.34 0.51
C TYR A 101 16.86 6.00 1.56
N ALA A 102 18.11 5.55 1.67
CA ALA A 102 19.08 6.15 2.58
C ALA A 102 19.43 7.59 2.16
N ALA A 103 19.72 7.82 0.88
CA ALA A 103 20.02 9.16 0.38
C ALA A 103 18.83 10.12 0.60
N ILE A 104 17.61 9.72 0.23
CA ILE A 104 16.44 10.59 0.38
C ILE A 104 16.05 10.82 1.86
N PHE A 105 16.31 9.86 2.75
CA PHE A 105 16.06 10.03 4.18
C PHE A 105 16.86 11.21 4.75
N TYR A 106 18.16 11.27 4.45
CA TYR A 106 19.03 12.35 4.91
C TYR A 106 18.82 13.65 4.12
N ALA A 107 18.61 13.58 2.81
CA ALA A 107 18.48 14.75 1.96
C ALA A 107 17.21 15.55 2.22
N ARG A 108 16.07 14.88 2.45
CA ARG A 108 14.77 15.56 2.54
C ARG A 108 14.54 16.27 3.87
N ARG A 109 15.07 15.75 4.98
CA ARG A 109 14.79 16.30 6.32
C ARG A 109 15.19 17.78 6.44
N PRO A 110 16.42 18.21 6.11
CA PRO A 110 16.81 19.62 6.23
C PRO A 110 15.98 20.56 5.33
N LEU A 111 15.56 20.07 4.15
CA LEU A 111 14.73 20.83 3.22
C LEU A 111 13.33 21.04 3.79
N LEU A 112 12.70 20.00 4.34
CA LEU A 112 11.39 20.09 4.96
C LEU A 112 11.43 20.93 6.24
N GLU A 113 12.52 20.90 7.01
CA GLU A 113 12.71 21.81 8.16
C GLU A 113 12.72 23.27 7.73
N LYS A 114 13.37 23.58 6.60
CA LYS A 114 13.35 24.93 6.02
C LYS A 114 11.95 25.33 5.56
N VAL A 115 11.22 24.43 4.92
CA VAL A 115 9.82 24.65 4.51
C VAL A 115 8.95 24.96 5.72
N VAL A 116 9.05 24.16 6.78
CA VAL A 116 8.30 24.36 8.03
C VAL A 116 8.63 25.72 8.64
N ALA A 117 9.91 26.09 8.72
CA ALA A 117 10.33 27.40 9.23
C ALA A 117 9.76 28.56 8.40
N ASN A 118 9.80 28.45 7.07
CA ASN A 118 9.24 29.46 6.16
C ASN A 118 7.72 29.57 6.30
N MET A 119 7.00 28.46 6.41
CA MET A 119 5.55 28.45 6.65
C MET A 119 5.19 29.12 7.98
N LYS A 120 5.92 28.81 9.06
CA LYS A 120 5.72 29.44 10.37
C LYS A 120 5.99 30.95 10.31
N ALA A 121 7.03 31.39 9.59
CA ALA A 121 7.38 32.80 9.45
C ALA A 121 6.38 33.60 8.58
N GLN A 122 5.82 32.98 7.55
CA GLN A 122 4.80 33.58 6.68
C GLN A 122 3.38 33.53 7.28
N GLY A 123 3.18 32.67 8.28
CA GLY A 123 1.89 32.37 8.88
C GLY A 123 1.28 31.11 8.28
N LEU A 124 0.86 30.19 9.16
CA LEU A 124 0.23 28.93 8.74
C LEU A 124 -1.14 29.20 8.11
N PRO A 125 -1.46 28.57 6.96
CA PRO A 125 -2.71 28.81 6.26
C PRO A 125 -3.92 28.31 7.07
N GLU A 126 -5.12 28.83 6.78
CA GLU A 126 -6.34 28.48 7.53
C GLU A 126 -6.67 26.98 7.44
N ASP A 127 -6.48 26.38 6.27
CA ASP A 127 -6.74 24.96 6.02
C ASP A 127 -5.78 24.02 6.76
N TYR A 128 -4.63 24.49 7.24
CA TYR A 128 -3.79 23.74 8.18
C TYR A 128 -4.50 23.46 9.50
N TRP A 129 -5.20 24.46 10.06
CA TRP A 129 -5.92 24.30 11.32
C TRP A 129 -7.16 23.43 11.16
N ILE A 130 -7.83 23.51 9.99
CA ILE A 130 -8.91 22.60 9.63
C ILE A 130 -8.40 21.16 9.54
N PHE A 131 -7.26 20.95 8.86
CA PHE A 131 -6.62 19.63 8.79
C PHE A 131 -6.33 19.04 10.17
N LEU A 132 -5.81 19.83 11.11
CA LEU A 132 -5.60 19.34 12.48
C LEU A 132 -6.91 18.93 13.15
N GLY A 133 -7.96 19.76 13.03
CA GLY A 133 -9.28 19.44 13.60
C GLY A 133 -9.93 18.18 13.00
N GLU A 134 -9.81 17.99 11.67
CA GLU A 134 -10.37 16.82 10.97
C GLU A 134 -9.61 15.51 11.25
N ASN A 135 -8.39 15.60 11.80
CA ASN A 135 -7.47 14.48 12.02
C ASN A 135 -6.99 14.36 13.47
N ASP A 136 -7.64 15.06 14.41
CA ASP A 136 -7.30 15.13 15.84
C ASP A 136 -7.10 13.75 16.49
N PHE A 137 -7.90 12.77 16.05
CA PHE A 137 -7.85 11.38 16.49
C PHE A 137 -6.44 10.75 16.44
N TRP A 138 -5.62 11.10 15.43
CA TRP A 138 -4.32 10.46 15.21
C TRP A 138 -3.16 11.45 15.10
N ILE A 139 -3.36 12.67 14.57
CA ILE A 139 -2.26 13.57 14.18
C ILE A 139 -1.39 14.02 15.36
N HIS A 140 -2.01 14.28 16.51
CA HIS A 140 -1.29 14.75 17.69
C HIS A 140 -0.46 13.64 18.33
N THR A 141 -1.03 12.44 18.43
CA THR A 141 -0.34 11.24 18.90
C THR A 141 0.82 10.87 17.99
N PHE A 142 0.62 10.87 16.68
CA PHE A 142 1.68 10.60 15.71
C PHE A 142 2.84 11.60 15.82
N ALA A 143 2.53 12.90 15.85
CA ALA A 143 3.56 13.94 15.92
C ALA A 143 4.35 13.89 17.25
N GLU A 144 3.67 13.62 18.36
CA GLU A 144 4.31 13.41 19.67
C GLU A 144 5.21 12.17 19.66
N TYR A 145 4.71 11.04 19.14
CA TYR A 145 5.46 9.80 19.00
C TYR A 145 6.74 9.99 18.19
N MET A 146 6.65 10.59 17.01
CA MET A 146 7.81 10.78 16.13
C MET A 146 8.83 11.74 16.74
N ALA A 147 8.39 12.83 17.37
CA ALA A 147 9.29 13.77 18.04
C ALA A 147 10.06 13.12 19.19
N ILE A 148 9.38 12.31 20.02
CA ILE A 148 10.00 11.56 21.13
C ILE A 148 10.92 10.47 20.58
N LYS A 149 10.50 9.77 19.53
CA LYS A 149 11.33 8.79 18.83
C LYS A 149 12.64 9.39 18.34
N GLU A 150 12.60 10.57 17.73
CA GLU A 150 13.80 11.33 17.31
C GLU A 150 14.64 11.82 18.50
N HIS A 151 14.04 12.07 19.66
CA HIS A 151 14.77 12.41 20.87
C HIS A 151 15.59 11.21 21.38
N PHE A 152 15.06 10.00 21.23
CA PHE A 152 15.73 8.74 21.59
C PHE A 152 16.42 8.05 20.41
N ASP A 153 17.04 8.81 19.51
CA ASP A 153 17.86 8.30 18.39
C ASP A 153 17.14 7.30 17.46
N LEU A 154 15.85 7.53 17.23
CA LEU A 154 14.99 6.68 16.41
C LEU A 154 14.82 5.24 16.93
N LYS A 155 15.14 4.99 18.21
CA LYS A 155 14.87 3.70 18.85
C LYS A 155 13.37 3.41 18.90
N PRO A 156 12.98 2.12 18.87
CA PRO A 156 11.59 1.77 19.04
C PRO A 156 11.08 2.20 20.42
N TRP A 157 9.79 2.51 20.53
CA TRP A 157 9.24 3.08 21.76
C TRP A 157 9.41 2.17 22.98
N THR A 158 9.44 0.85 22.81
CA THR A 158 9.73 -0.11 23.89
C THR A 158 11.14 0.00 24.46
N GLU A 159 12.06 0.70 23.79
CA GLU A 159 13.46 0.89 24.19
C GLU A 159 13.79 2.30 24.69
N TRP A 160 12.80 3.20 24.78
CA TRP A 160 13.05 4.51 25.36
C TRP A 160 13.41 4.39 26.85
N GLU A 161 14.52 5.03 27.24
CA GLU A 161 15.05 4.95 28.61
C GLU A 161 14.10 5.58 29.63
N ASP A 162 13.29 6.55 29.22
CA ASP A 162 12.24 7.15 30.04
C ASP A 162 10.97 6.28 30.04
N GLN A 163 10.76 5.56 31.13
CA GLN A 163 9.56 4.75 31.33
C GLN A 163 8.26 5.56 31.24
N GLY A 164 8.25 6.83 31.69
CA GLY A 164 7.07 7.67 31.61
C GLY A 164 6.71 8.05 30.17
N ALA A 165 7.70 8.16 29.29
CA ALA A 165 7.44 8.33 27.86
C ALA A 165 6.85 7.05 27.25
N ARG A 166 7.41 5.87 27.61
CA ARG A 166 6.90 4.56 27.14
C ARG A 166 5.47 4.30 27.55
N LEU A 167 5.18 4.48 28.83
CA LEU A 167 3.86 4.22 29.44
C LEU A 167 2.93 5.43 29.39
N ARG A 168 3.34 6.51 28.70
CA ARG A 168 2.53 7.70 28.43
C ARG A 168 2.02 8.39 29.70
N TYR A 169 2.84 8.51 30.73
CA TYR A 169 2.51 9.27 31.93
C TYR A 169 2.29 10.75 31.59
N HIS A 170 1.19 11.31 32.08
CA HIS A 170 0.73 12.66 31.72
C HIS A 170 1.84 13.71 31.85
N ASP A 171 2.47 13.82 33.03
CA ASP A 171 3.46 14.86 33.32
C ASP A 171 4.75 14.66 32.50
N THR A 172 5.12 13.42 32.21
CA THR A 172 6.26 13.10 31.33
C THR A 172 5.98 13.53 29.89
N LEU A 173 4.78 13.25 29.37
CA LEU A 173 4.40 13.71 28.02
C LEU A 173 4.27 15.23 27.95
N GLU A 174 3.77 15.89 29.00
CA GLU A 174 3.76 17.35 29.07
C GLU A 174 5.17 17.95 29.00
N TYR A 175 6.13 17.37 29.73
CA TYR A 175 7.54 17.73 29.62
C TYR A 175 8.05 17.61 28.17
N TYR A 176 7.84 16.47 27.50
CA TYR A 176 8.29 16.29 26.12
C TYR A 176 7.57 17.19 25.12
N ARG A 177 6.27 17.49 25.33
CA ARG A 177 5.55 18.47 24.49
C ARG A 177 6.18 19.84 24.53
N HIS A 178 6.65 20.28 25.70
CA HIS A 178 7.37 21.55 25.83
C HIS A 178 8.79 21.47 25.26
N LEU A 179 9.53 20.41 25.58
CA LEU A 179 10.91 20.23 25.13
C LEU A 179 11.02 20.11 23.60
N LEU A 180 10.05 19.44 22.97
CA LEU A 180 10.09 19.03 21.57
C LEU A 180 9.05 19.77 20.71
N ALA A 181 8.54 20.91 21.16
CA ALA A 181 7.47 21.66 20.50
C ALA A 181 7.74 21.90 18.99
N ASP A 182 8.95 22.33 18.62
CA ASP A 182 9.31 22.57 17.22
C ASP A 182 9.36 21.28 16.37
N ARG A 183 9.75 20.14 16.96
CA ARG A 183 9.73 18.83 16.26
C ARG A 183 8.30 18.32 16.09
N ILE A 184 7.46 18.51 17.10
CA ILE A 184 6.03 18.18 17.02
C ILE A 184 5.37 19.00 15.91
N ASP A 185 5.66 20.31 15.84
CA ASP A 185 5.18 21.17 14.76
C ASP A 185 5.68 20.70 13.39
N TYR A 186 6.96 20.30 13.27
CA TYR A 186 7.50 19.73 12.04
C TYR A 186 6.67 18.53 11.54
N HIS A 187 6.38 17.56 12.41
CA HIS A 187 5.59 16.40 12.01
C HIS A 187 4.14 16.76 11.64
N ARG A 188 3.51 17.69 12.37
CA ARG A 188 2.15 18.15 12.03
C ARG A 188 2.09 18.85 10.68
N ILE A 189 3.01 19.78 10.44
CA ILE A 189 3.05 20.58 9.21
C ILE A 189 3.42 19.70 8.01
N THR A 190 4.37 18.77 8.15
CA THR A 190 4.72 17.86 7.04
C THR A 190 3.59 16.89 6.70
N GLN A 191 2.81 16.42 7.68
CA GLN A 191 1.58 15.67 7.40
C GLN A 191 0.55 16.52 6.67
N TYR A 192 0.34 17.78 7.09
CA TYR A 192 -0.53 18.69 6.33
C TYR A 192 -0.07 18.86 4.87
N LEU A 193 1.24 19.03 4.63
CA LEU A 193 1.78 19.15 3.27
C LEU A 193 1.51 17.89 2.45
N PHE A 194 1.73 16.71 3.03
CA PHE A 194 1.42 15.43 2.40
C PHE A 194 -0.07 15.35 2.02
N PHE A 195 -0.96 15.54 2.98
CA PHE A 195 -2.40 15.38 2.76
C PHE A 195 -2.97 16.44 1.82
N SER A 196 -2.41 17.66 1.82
CA SER A 196 -2.82 18.72 0.90
C SER A 196 -2.47 18.37 -0.55
N GLN A 197 -1.26 17.87 -0.80
CA GLN A 197 -0.85 17.43 -2.13
C GLN A 197 -1.63 16.18 -2.56
N TRP A 198 -1.82 15.21 -1.67
CA TRP A 198 -2.61 14.01 -1.94
C TRP A 198 -4.06 14.35 -2.31
N LYS A 199 -4.71 15.22 -1.53
CA LYS A 199 -6.09 15.65 -1.78
C LYS A 199 -6.23 16.32 -3.13
N ALA A 200 -5.25 17.12 -3.55
CA ALA A 200 -5.24 17.76 -4.88
C ALA A 200 -5.10 16.71 -6.01
N LEU A 201 -4.18 15.76 -5.88
CA LEU A 201 -3.99 14.68 -6.85
C LEU A 201 -5.23 13.79 -6.95
N LYS A 202 -5.80 13.38 -5.82
CA LYS A 202 -7.04 12.59 -5.76
C LYS A 202 -8.21 13.33 -6.39
N ALA A 203 -8.38 14.62 -6.08
CA ALA A 203 -9.43 15.42 -6.69
C ALA A 203 -9.27 15.51 -8.22
N TYR A 204 -8.04 15.66 -8.72
CA TYR A 204 -7.74 15.65 -10.15
C TYR A 204 -8.10 14.32 -10.81
N ALA A 205 -7.63 13.20 -10.25
CA ALA A 205 -7.93 11.86 -10.76
C ALA A 205 -9.44 11.59 -10.78
N ASN A 206 -10.13 11.85 -9.67
CA ASN A 206 -11.56 11.61 -9.54
C ASN A 206 -12.38 12.49 -10.50
N ALA A 207 -11.97 13.75 -10.70
CA ALA A 207 -12.60 14.63 -11.69
C ALA A 207 -12.43 14.14 -13.12
N LYS A 208 -11.37 13.36 -13.39
CA LYS A 208 -11.11 12.66 -14.66
C LYS A 208 -11.72 11.26 -14.71
N GLY A 209 -12.54 10.88 -13.71
CA GLY A 209 -13.16 9.55 -13.64
C GLY A 209 -12.19 8.41 -13.35
N VAL A 210 -10.98 8.71 -12.85
CA VAL A 210 -10.00 7.72 -12.37
C VAL A 210 -10.08 7.65 -10.84
N GLU A 211 -10.27 6.45 -10.30
CA GLU A 211 -10.42 6.18 -8.87
C GLU A 211 -9.15 5.49 -8.32
N PHE A 212 -8.77 5.82 -7.08
CA PHE A 212 -7.66 5.16 -6.41
C PHE A 212 -8.08 3.88 -5.68
N VAL A 213 -7.39 2.79 -5.97
CA VAL A 213 -7.41 1.56 -5.16
C VAL A 213 -6.20 1.61 -4.24
N GLY A 214 -6.45 1.92 -2.96
CA GLY A 214 -5.44 1.86 -1.92
C GLY A 214 -5.26 0.47 -1.36
N ASP A 215 -4.32 0.36 -0.43
CA ASP A 215 -3.96 -0.88 0.22
C ASP A 215 -3.77 -0.66 1.71
N MET A 216 -4.20 -1.63 2.52
CA MET A 216 -4.17 -1.58 3.97
C MET A 216 -3.67 -2.93 4.51
N PRO A 217 -2.46 -2.97 5.10
CA PRO A 217 -1.96 -4.15 5.81
C PRO A 217 -2.94 -4.56 6.91
N ILE A 218 -3.25 -5.84 7.11
CA ILE A 218 -4.07 -6.24 8.27
C ILE A 218 -3.40 -5.82 9.58
N TYR A 219 -2.12 -6.14 9.75
CA TYR A 219 -1.35 -5.80 10.94
C TYR A 219 -0.63 -4.46 10.80
N ILE A 220 -0.28 -3.86 11.92
CA ILE A 220 0.56 -2.65 11.98
C ILE A 220 1.98 -3.02 12.41
N ALA A 221 2.93 -2.09 12.37
CA ALA A 221 4.25 -2.32 12.96
C ALA A 221 4.20 -2.27 14.50
N ALA A 222 5.03 -3.07 15.17
CA ALA A 222 5.17 -3.02 16.63
C ALA A 222 5.70 -1.64 17.09
N ASP A 223 6.67 -1.13 16.34
CA ASP A 223 7.19 0.21 16.52
C ASP A 223 6.33 1.23 15.77
N SER A 224 5.20 1.60 16.37
CA SER A 224 4.25 2.55 15.79
C SER A 224 3.58 3.43 16.85
N ALA A 225 3.13 4.60 16.42
CA ALA A 225 2.32 5.50 17.24
C ALA A 225 1.02 4.83 17.69
N ASP A 226 0.45 3.96 16.87
CA ASP A 226 -0.81 3.27 17.14
C ASP A 226 -0.69 2.29 18.31
N MET A 227 0.35 1.46 18.31
CA MET A 227 0.60 0.50 19.38
C MET A 227 1.09 1.19 20.66
N TRP A 228 1.93 2.23 20.53
CA TRP A 228 2.35 3.04 21.68
C TRP A 228 1.17 3.70 22.39
N ALA A 229 0.19 4.21 21.64
CA ALA A 229 -0.97 4.89 22.20
C ALA A 229 -2.08 3.94 22.66
N ASN A 230 -2.19 2.74 22.06
CA ASN A 230 -3.27 1.80 22.33
C ASN A 230 -2.74 0.37 22.59
N PRO A 231 -1.81 0.16 23.54
CA PRO A 231 -1.19 -1.15 23.74
C PRO A 231 -2.19 -2.24 24.14
N HIS A 232 -3.30 -1.86 24.80
CA HIS A 232 -4.38 -2.76 25.21
C HIS A 232 -5.16 -3.41 24.05
N PHE A 233 -5.00 -2.92 22.82
CA PHE A 233 -5.55 -3.57 21.62
C PHE A 233 -4.63 -4.63 21.01
N PHE A 234 -3.49 -4.90 21.65
CA PHE A 234 -2.48 -5.84 21.17
C PHE A 234 -2.11 -6.82 22.27
N LYS A 235 -1.67 -8.01 21.88
CA LYS A 235 -1.20 -9.05 22.80
C LYS A 235 0.22 -8.76 23.27
N THR A 236 0.39 -7.88 24.24
CA THR A 236 1.69 -7.46 24.78
C THR A 236 1.90 -7.87 26.22
N ASP A 237 3.16 -7.85 26.69
CA ASP A 237 3.50 -7.83 28.11
C ASP A 237 3.26 -6.44 28.74
N GLU A 238 3.57 -6.30 30.04
CA GLU A 238 3.42 -5.04 30.80
C GLU A 238 4.34 -3.93 30.30
N GLU A 239 5.44 -4.29 29.64
CA GLU A 239 6.41 -3.38 29.04
C GLU A 239 6.06 -2.99 27.58
N GLY A 240 4.99 -3.56 27.03
CA GLY A 240 4.51 -3.27 25.69
C GLY A 240 5.19 -4.08 24.58
N LYS A 241 5.96 -5.11 24.92
CA LYS A 241 6.56 -6.01 23.93
C LYS A 241 5.55 -7.06 23.49
N PRO A 242 5.50 -7.44 22.20
CA PRO A 242 4.60 -8.50 21.73
C PRO A 242 4.88 -9.83 22.46
N SER A 243 3.83 -10.47 22.95
CA SER A 243 3.88 -11.83 23.52
C SER A 243 3.80 -12.91 22.44
N VAL A 244 3.13 -12.56 21.33
CA VAL A 244 3.00 -13.34 20.10
C VAL A 244 3.12 -12.40 18.90
N VAL A 245 3.57 -12.94 17.78
CA VAL A 245 3.77 -12.21 16.52
C VAL A 245 3.09 -12.92 15.36
N ALA A 246 2.75 -12.14 14.35
CA ALA A 246 2.08 -12.61 13.15
C ALA A 246 3.03 -13.33 12.19
N GLY A 247 2.44 -14.22 11.39
CA GLY A 247 3.12 -14.91 10.31
C GLY A 247 2.17 -15.80 9.52
N CYS A 248 2.75 -16.72 8.75
CA CYS A 248 2.05 -17.80 8.06
C CYS A 248 2.68 -19.16 8.41
N PRO A 249 1.87 -20.23 8.50
CA PRO A 249 2.38 -21.57 8.75
C PRO A 249 3.27 -22.06 7.60
N PRO A 250 4.08 -23.11 7.82
CA PRO A 250 4.70 -23.85 6.72
C PRO A 250 3.68 -24.33 5.70
N ASP A 251 4.06 -24.29 4.43
CA ASP A 251 3.25 -24.75 3.30
C ASP A 251 4.12 -25.42 2.23
N ALA A 252 3.54 -25.72 1.06
CA ALA A 252 4.25 -26.37 -0.05
C ALA A 252 5.38 -25.51 -0.65
N PHE A 253 5.40 -24.20 -0.37
CA PHE A 253 6.38 -23.24 -0.88
C PHE A 253 7.45 -22.88 0.16
N SER A 254 7.13 -22.97 1.47
CA SER A 254 8.07 -22.71 2.57
C SER A 254 7.93 -23.74 3.70
N GLU A 255 8.99 -24.53 3.92
CA GLU A 255 9.06 -25.48 5.04
C GLU A 255 9.11 -24.81 6.43
N ILE A 256 9.49 -23.54 6.48
CA ILE A 256 9.62 -22.77 7.74
C ILE A 256 8.48 -21.76 7.96
N GLY A 257 7.53 -21.69 7.02
CA GLY A 257 6.48 -20.67 6.98
C GLY A 257 7.06 -19.28 6.76
N GLN A 258 6.38 -18.25 7.27
CA GLN A 258 6.84 -16.86 7.22
C GLN A 258 6.66 -16.20 8.58
N LEU A 259 7.72 -15.61 9.12
CA LEU A 259 7.69 -14.85 10.37
C LEU A 259 7.70 -13.36 10.03
N TRP A 260 6.57 -12.67 10.18
CA TRP A 260 6.46 -11.25 9.82
C TRP A 260 6.84 -10.33 10.97
N GLY A 261 6.67 -10.80 12.22
CA GLY A 261 7.08 -10.06 13.41
C GLY A 261 6.11 -8.96 13.85
N ASN A 262 5.01 -8.73 13.13
CA ASN A 262 3.98 -7.77 13.53
C ASN A 262 3.30 -8.21 14.85
N PRO A 263 2.88 -7.26 15.72
CA PRO A 263 2.07 -7.57 16.88
C PRO A 263 0.69 -8.07 16.44
N ILE A 264 0.12 -8.95 17.26
CA ILE A 264 -1.22 -9.49 17.06
C ILE A 264 -2.23 -8.69 17.87
N TYR A 265 -3.41 -8.47 17.29
CA TYR A 265 -4.53 -7.82 17.96
C TYR A 265 -5.11 -8.67 19.10
N ASP A 266 -5.44 -8.01 20.21
CA ASP A 266 -6.40 -8.55 21.16
C ASP A 266 -7.81 -8.28 20.66
N TRP A 267 -8.33 -9.22 19.86
CA TRP A 267 -9.65 -9.09 19.25
C TRP A 267 -10.79 -9.05 20.27
N GLU A 268 -10.62 -9.63 21.46
CA GLU A 268 -11.63 -9.55 22.52
C GLU A 268 -11.64 -8.15 23.14
N ALA A 269 -10.47 -7.56 23.39
CA ALA A 269 -10.37 -6.16 23.84
C ALA A 269 -10.96 -5.19 22.79
N MET A 270 -10.65 -5.39 21.51
CA MET A 270 -11.23 -4.59 20.42
C MET A 270 -12.75 -4.76 20.33
N LYS A 271 -13.26 -6.00 20.47
CA LYS A 271 -14.69 -6.28 20.46
C LYS A 271 -15.42 -5.62 21.64
N HIS A 272 -14.80 -5.60 22.82
CA HIS A 272 -15.35 -4.96 24.01
C HIS A 272 -15.61 -3.47 23.81
N ASP A 273 -14.69 -2.78 23.11
CA ASP A 273 -14.83 -1.36 22.76
C ASP A 273 -15.60 -1.13 21.44
N GLY A 274 -16.24 -2.17 20.88
CA GLY A 274 -17.03 -2.04 19.65
C GLY A 274 -16.21 -1.76 18.40
N PHE A 275 -14.97 -2.25 18.35
CA PHE A 275 -14.04 -2.14 17.22
C PHE A 275 -13.72 -0.70 16.79
N THR A 276 -13.78 0.27 17.71
CA THR A 276 -13.58 1.71 17.46
C THR A 276 -12.33 2.02 16.64
N TRP A 277 -11.19 1.38 16.96
CA TRP A 277 -9.93 1.59 16.24
C TRP A 277 -10.01 1.14 14.78
N TRP A 278 -10.60 -0.02 14.50
CA TRP A 278 -10.78 -0.51 13.12
C TRP A 278 -11.79 0.32 12.33
N VAL A 279 -12.87 0.77 12.98
CA VAL A 279 -13.83 1.70 12.37
C VAL A 279 -13.12 3.02 12.01
N ALA A 280 -12.29 3.56 12.91
CA ALA A 280 -11.50 4.76 12.62
C ALA A 280 -10.50 4.52 11.48
N ARG A 281 -9.77 3.41 11.49
CA ARG A 281 -8.79 3.04 10.44
C ARG A 281 -9.42 3.02 9.05
N LEU A 282 -10.57 2.38 8.89
CA LEU A 282 -11.29 2.38 7.61
C LEU A 282 -11.85 3.75 7.26
N ARG A 283 -12.43 4.48 8.23
CA ARG A 283 -12.92 5.85 7.99
C ARG A 283 -11.83 6.75 7.42
N GLU A 284 -10.64 6.74 8.03
CA GLU A 284 -9.50 7.51 7.55
C GLU A 284 -8.98 7.00 6.21
N SER A 285 -8.91 5.68 6.01
CA SER A 285 -8.50 5.08 4.72
C SER A 285 -9.40 5.52 3.56
N PHE A 286 -10.73 5.61 3.78
CA PHE A 286 -11.68 6.08 2.76
C PHE A 286 -11.69 7.61 2.56
N LYS A 287 -11.00 8.39 3.39
CA LYS A 287 -10.65 9.78 3.03
C LYS A 287 -9.55 9.82 1.96
N ILE A 288 -8.66 8.82 1.98
CA ILE A 288 -7.46 8.74 1.13
C ILE A 288 -7.76 7.99 -0.17
N TYR A 289 -8.56 6.92 -0.14
CA TYR A 289 -8.79 6.05 -1.29
C TYR A 289 -10.28 5.95 -1.64
N ASP A 290 -10.59 5.58 -2.88
CA ASP A 290 -11.97 5.33 -3.34
C ASP A 290 -12.37 3.86 -3.15
N MET A 291 -11.37 2.97 -3.12
CA MET A 291 -11.47 1.54 -2.82
C MET A 291 -10.25 1.11 -2.01
N VAL A 292 -10.42 0.15 -1.10
CA VAL A 292 -9.33 -0.33 -0.23
C VAL A 292 -9.17 -1.84 -0.37
N ARG A 293 -8.00 -2.30 -0.82
CA ARG A 293 -7.56 -3.69 -0.62
C ARG A 293 -7.18 -3.85 0.84
N ILE A 294 -7.76 -4.84 1.52
CA ILE A 294 -7.29 -5.26 2.83
C ILE A 294 -6.41 -6.48 2.62
N ASP A 295 -5.11 -6.28 2.84
CA ASP A 295 -4.08 -7.31 2.76
C ASP A 295 -4.31 -8.39 3.83
N HIS A 296 -4.02 -9.64 3.50
CA HIS A 296 -4.19 -10.79 4.37
C HIS A 296 -5.60 -10.85 5.00
N PHE A 297 -6.64 -10.65 4.18
CA PHE A 297 -8.04 -10.67 4.61
C PHE A 297 -8.41 -12.00 5.28
N ILE A 298 -7.72 -13.09 4.90
CA ILE A 298 -7.89 -14.40 5.53
C ILE A 298 -7.70 -14.36 7.05
N GLY A 299 -6.88 -13.44 7.55
CA GLY A 299 -6.60 -13.21 8.96
C GLY A 299 -7.82 -12.78 9.79
N PHE A 300 -8.89 -12.26 9.17
CA PHE A 300 -10.13 -11.96 9.87
C PHE A 300 -11.01 -13.18 10.11
N ALA A 301 -10.80 -14.29 9.40
CA ALA A 301 -11.44 -15.57 9.72
C ALA A 301 -10.60 -16.33 10.75
N SER A 302 -9.31 -16.48 10.47
CA SER A 302 -8.36 -17.09 11.39
C SER A 302 -6.95 -16.68 11.00
N PHE A 303 -6.05 -16.58 11.97
CA PHE A 303 -4.68 -16.15 11.75
C PHE A 303 -3.69 -17.04 12.50
N TRP A 304 -2.42 -16.95 12.13
CA TRP A 304 -1.35 -17.76 12.71
C TRP A 304 -0.61 -16.96 13.79
N GLU A 305 -0.68 -17.43 15.03
CA GLU A 305 0.00 -16.83 16.18
C GLU A 305 1.29 -17.58 16.47
N ILE A 306 2.42 -16.87 16.45
CA ILE A 306 3.74 -17.43 16.74
C ILE A 306 4.21 -16.85 18.07
N PRO A 307 4.63 -17.66 19.06
CA PRO A 307 5.24 -17.16 20.29
C PRO A 307 6.40 -16.20 20.01
N ALA A 308 6.45 -15.07 20.71
CA ALA A 308 7.55 -14.12 20.55
C ALA A 308 8.88 -14.78 20.95
N GLY A 309 9.93 -14.49 20.17
CA GLY A 309 11.28 -15.05 20.36
C GLY A 309 11.57 -16.30 19.53
N GLU A 310 10.58 -16.87 18.82
CA GLU A 310 10.82 -17.89 17.81
C GLU A 310 11.60 -17.33 16.61
N GLU A 311 12.46 -18.15 16.01
CA GLU A 311 13.23 -17.80 14.80
C GLU A 311 12.46 -18.11 13.51
N THR A 312 11.41 -18.93 13.58
CA THR A 312 10.60 -19.38 12.45
C THR A 312 9.12 -19.44 12.81
N ALA A 313 8.25 -19.64 11.81
CA ALA A 313 6.81 -19.72 12.01
C ALA A 313 6.30 -21.13 12.36
N VAL A 314 7.17 -22.14 12.42
CA VAL A 314 6.81 -23.56 12.58
C VAL A 314 6.02 -23.80 13.88
N ASN A 315 6.43 -23.16 14.97
CA ASN A 315 5.85 -23.36 16.31
C ASN A 315 4.63 -22.47 16.59
N GLY A 316 4.04 -21.87 15.56
CA GLY A 316 2.79 -21.14 15.72
C GLY A 316 1.56 -22.05 15.79
N TYR A 317 0.39 -21.44 15.98
CA TYR A 317 -0.89 -22.12 15.97
C TYR A 317 -1.99 -21.22 15.42
N ARG A 318 -3.04 -21.83 14.88
CA ARG A 318 -4.17 -21.12 14.29
C ARG A 318 -5.11 -20.63 15.39
N VAL A 319 -5.47 -19.36 15.34
CA VAL A 319 -6.44 -18.71 16.24
C VAL A 319 -7.57 -18.10 15.42
N GLU A 320 -8.78 -18.19 15.96
CA GLU A 320 -9.98 -17.63 15.33
C GLU A 320 -10.03 -16.11 15.55
N ALA A 321 -10.36 -15.37 14.51
CA ALA A 321 -10.62 -13.93 14.55
C ALA A 321 -12.12 -13.67 14.66
N PRO A 322 -12.56 -12.41 14.93
CA PRO A 322 -13.97 -12.07 15.12
C PRO A 322 -14.83 -12.24 13.85
N GLY A 323 -14.22 -12.54 12.70
CA GLY A 323 -14.94 -12.83 11.47
C GLY A 323 -15.84 -11.68 11.04
N PHE A 324 -17.10 -12.00 10.77
CA PHE A 324 -18.07 -11.06 10.25
C PHE A 324 -18.51 -10.00 11.28
N GLU A 325 -18.33 -10.22 12.59
CA GLU A 325 -18.79 -9.26 13.61
C GLU A 325 -18.12 -7.89 13.48
N LEU A 326 -16.83 -7.88 13.12
CA LEU A 326 -16.10 -6.66 12.81
C LEU A 326 -16.72 -5.93 11.61
N PHE A 327 -16.95 -6.65 10.51
CA PHE A 327 -17.48 -6.08 9.27
C PHE A 327 -18.96 -5.66 9.38
N ASP A 328 -19.76 -6.33 10.20
CA ASP A 328 -21.11 -5.90 10.54
C ASP A 328 -21.08 -4.55 11.30
N THR A 329 -20.16 -4.41 12.25
CA THR A 329 -19.95 -3.15 12.97
C THR A 329 -19.50 -2.04 12.03
N ILE A 330 -18.50 -2.30 11.18
CA ILE A 330 -18.04 -1.35 10.16
C ILE A 330 -19.19 -0.92 9.25
N LYS A 331 -20.01 -1.86 8.78
CA LYS A 331 -21.15 -1.57 7.90
C LYS A 331 -22.20 -0.71 8.61
N ARG A 332 -22.47 -0.96 9.89
CA ARG A 332 -23.40 -0.15 10.69
C ARG A 332 -22.90 1.29 10.87
N GLU A 333 -21.59 1.48 11.10
CA GLU A 333 -21.00 2.78 11.40
C GLU A 333 -20.68 3.61 10.14
N LEU A 334 -20.24 2.96 9.06
CA LEU A 334 -19.69 3.63 7.87
C LEU A 334 -20.50 3.37 6.59
N GLY A 335 -21.49 2.47 6.63
CA GLY A 335 -22.26 2.05 5.46
C GLY A 335 -21.53 1.04 4.59
N ASP A 336 -21.95 0.92 3.33
CA ASP A 336 -21.30 0.05 2.37
C ASP A 336 -19.97 0.67 1.89
N LEU A 337 -18.88 -0.07 2.09
CA LEU A 337 -17.54 0.33 1.71
C LEU A 337 -17.03 -0.50 0.54
N ASN A 338 -16.29 0.13 -0.38
CA ASN A 338 -15.65 -0.53 -1.51
C ASN A 338 -14.35 -1.20 -1.05
N ILE A 339 -14.45 -2.44 -0.58
CA ILE A 339 -13.31 -3.22 -0.09
C ILE A 339 -12.98 -4.37 -1.04
N ILE A 340 -11.70 -4.60 -1.32
CA ILE A 340 -11.18 -5.83 -1.94
C ILE A 340 -10.58 -6.71 -0.84
N ALA A 341 -10.98 -7.98 -0.81
CA ALA A 341 -10.40 -8.97 0.07
C ALA A 341 -9.18 -9.60 -0.61
N GLU A 342 -8.00 -9.42 -0.02
CA GLU A 342 -6.82 -10.22 -0.35
C GLU A 342 -7.01 -11.62 0.25
N ASP A 343 -7.47 -12.56 -0.58
CA ASP A 343 -7.82 -13.92 -0.20
C ASP A 343 -6.92 -14.96 -0.87
N LEU A 344 -5.63 -14.65 -1.07
CA LEU A 344 -4.65 -15.59 -1.62
C LEU A 344 -4.11 -16.53 -0.54
N GLY A 345 -3.43 -17.60 -0.97
CA GLY A 345 -2.83 -18.60 -0.09
C GLY A 345 -3.81 -19.67 0.39
N SER A 346 -3.70 -20.06 1.66
CA SER A 346 -4.46 -21.18 2.25
C SER A 346 -5.90 -20.79 2.61
N VAL A 347 -6.77 -20.76 1.60
CA VAL A 347 -8.19 -20.42 1.74
C VAL A 347 -8.98 -21.58 2.35
N THR A 348 -9.62 -21.33 3.50
CA THR A 348 -10.52 -22.28 4.16
C THR A 348 -11.99 -21.96 3.88
N ASP A 349 -12.91 -22.90 4.12
CA ASP A 349 -14.36 -22.66 3.98
C ASP A 349 -14.85 -21.45 4.80
N LYS A 350 -14.22 -21.18 5.96
CA LYS A 350 -14.53 -20.00 6.79
C LYS A 350 -14.13 -18.68 6.11
N VAL A 351 -12.99 -18.66 5.44
CA VAL A 351 -12.53 -17.50 4.67
C VAL A 351 -13.50 -17.23 3.51
N ILE A 352 -13.88 -18.29 2.79
CA ILE A 352 -14.86 -18.21 1.70
C ILE A 352 -16.19 -17.68 2.24
N GLN A 353 -16.69 -18.25 3.33
CA GLN A 353 -17.93 -17.82 3.97
C GLN A 353 -17.85 -16.34 4.40
N LEU A 354 -16.74 -15.91 5.01
CA LEU A 354 -16.55 -14.53 5.44
C LEU A 354 -16.61 -13.57 4.25
N ARG A 355 -15.81 -13.82 3.20
CA ARG A 355 -15.78 -13.02 1.97
C ARG A 355 -17.14 -12.98 1.28
N ASP A 356 -17.81 -14.12 1.16
CA ASP A 356 -19.10 -14.20 0.48
C ASP A 356 -20.21 -13.49 1.30
N THR A 357 -20.11 -13.50 2.64
CA THR A 357 -21.04 -12.80 3.54
C THR A 357 -20.82 -11.28 3.49
N THR A 358 -19.57 -10.81 3.41
CA THR A 358 -19.29 -9.38 3.23
C THR A 358 -19.63 -8.90 1.82
N GLY A 359 -19.59 -9.79 0.82
CA GLY A 359 -19.80 -9.47 -0.59
C GLY A 359 -18.59 -8.80 -1.25
N PHE A 360 -17.46 -8.72 -0.55
CA PHE A 360 -16.24 -8.13 -1.08
C PHE A 360 -15.67 -9.00 -2.21
N PRO A 361 -15.19 -8.40 -3.31
CA PRO A 361 -14.45 -9.17 -4.29
C PRO A 361 -13.16 -9.76 -3.71
N GLY A 362 -12.90 -11.02 -4.05
CA GLY A 362 -11.59 -11.65 -3.83
C GLY A 362 -10.57 -11.27 -4.91
N MET A 363 -9.40 -11.90 -4.87
CA MET A 363 -8.31 -11.72 -5.82
C MET A 363 -8.02 -13.00 -6.61
N LYS A 364 -7.53 -12.84 -7.83
CA LYS A 364 -7.03 -13.92 -8.69
C LYS A 364 -5.72 -13.50 -9.35
N VAL A 365 -4.70 -14.35 -9.37
CA VAL A 365 -3.35 -14.05 -9.87
C VAL A 365 -2.92 -15.10 -10.89
N LEU A 366 -2.78 -14.70 -12.15
CA LEU A 366 -2.52 -15.64 -13.25
C LEU A 366 -1.18 -16.37 -13.13
N GLN A 367 -0.16 -15.79 -12.50
CA GLN A 367 1.12 -16.47 -12.28
C GLN A 367 0.98 -17.76 -11.42
N PHE A 368 -0.13 -17.93 -10.69
CA PHE A 368 -0.44 -19.12 -9.90
C PHE A 368 -1.37 -20.12 -10.63
N ALA A 369 -1.68 -19.89 -11.91
CA ALA A 369 -2.72 -20.62 -12.63
C ALA A 369 -2.25 -21.84 -13.44
N PHE A 370 -0.98 -21.89 -13.86
CA PHE A 370 -0.56 -22.73 -14.98
C PHE A 370 0.22 -23.99 -14.56
N ASP A 371 -0.43 -24.86 -13.79
CA ASP A 371 0.04 -26.23 -13.51
C ASP A 371 -0.60 -27.22 -14.52
N PRO A 372 0.19 -27.97 -15.31
CA PRO A 372 -0.34 -28.95 -16.28
C PRO A 372 -1.15 -30.09 -15.64
N GLU A 373 -0.98 -30.37 -14.36
CA GLU A 373 -1.66 -31.47 -13.65
C GLU A 373 -2.88 -31.00 -12.85
N GLY A 374 -3.09 -29.69 -12.73
CA GLY A 374 -4.11 -29.08 -11.88
C GLY A 374 -5.25 -28.40 -12.64
N ASP A 375 -6.31 -28.09 -11.89
CA ASP A 375 -7.42 -27.21 -12.32
C ASP A 375 -7.51 -26.05 -11.31
N SER A 376 -6.56 -25.12 -11.42
CA SER A 376 -6.39 -24.05 -10.43
C SER A 376 -7.56 -23.07 -10.47
N ILE A 377 -8.00 -22.63 -9.29
CA ILE A 377 -8.99 -21.54 -9.16
C ILE A 377 -8.50 -20.23 -9.78
N GLU A 378 -7.19 -20.11 -9.99
CA GLU A 378 -6.51 -18.96 -10.58
C GLU A 378 -6.62 -18.94 -12.12
N MET A 379 -7.12 -20.02 -12.74
CA MET A 379 -7.34 -20.06 -14.19
C MET A 379 -8.56 -19.22 -14.62
N PRO A 380 -8.47 -18.43 -15.70
CA PRO A 380 -9.55 -17.52 -16.12
C PRO A 380 -10.95 -18.12 -16.26
N HIS A 381 -11.07 -19.40 -16.66
CA HIS A 381 -12.37 -20.05 -16.81
C HIS A 381 -13.04 -20.40 -15.47
N ASN A 382 -12.29 -20.43 -14.39
CA ASN A 382 -12.75 -20.69 -13.02
C ASN A 382 -13.05 -19.39 -12.24
N HIS A 383 -12.73 -18.21 -12.80
CA HIS A 383 -12.95 -16.93 -12.13
C HIS A 383 -14.45 -16.63 -12.00
N PRO A 384 -14.98 -16.36 -10.79
CA PRO A 384 -16.29 -15.77 -10.65
C PRO A 384 -16.25 -14.28 -11.05
N ASN A 385 -17.42 -13.69 -11.31
CA ASN A 385 -17.47 -12.27 -11.69
C ASN A 385 -16.96 -11.33 -10.57
N ASN A 386 -17.15 -11.69 -9.29
CA ASN A 386 -16.82 -10.85 -8.14
C ASN A 386 -15.37 -11.03 -7.68
N VAL A 387 -14.40 -10.85 -8.58
CA VAL A 387 -12.96 -10.86 -8.26
C VAL A 387 -12.22 -9.76 -9.00
N VAL A 388 -11.10 -9.33 -8.42
CA VAL A 388 -10.07 -8.55 -9.11
C VAL A 388 -9.00 -9.51 -9.59
N ALA A 389 -8.77 -9.56 -10.89
CA ALA A 389 -7.74 -10.41 -11.49
C ALA A 389 -6.47 -9.59 -11.78
N TYR A 390 -5.32 -10.25 -11.64
CA TYR A 390 -3.97 -9.72 -11.85
C TYR A 390 -3.15 -10.69 -12.70
N THR A 391 -2.15 -10.18 -13.44
CA THR A 391 -1.06 -11.05 -13.95
C THR A 391 -0.20 -11.51 -12.77
N GLY A 392 0.35 -10.53 -12.06
CA GLY A 392 1.06 -10.64 -10.78
C GLY A 392 0.73 -9.42 -9.91
N THR A 393 1.15 -9.46 -8.65
CA THR A 393 1.07 -8.34 -7.70
C THR A 393 2.46 -7.72 -7.51
N HIS A 394 2.63 -6.85 -6.51
CA HIS A 394 3.94 -6.29 -6.15
C HIS A 394 4.88 -7.32 -5.49
N ASP A 395 4.35 -8.41 -4.94
CA ASP A 395 5.13 -9.50 -4.33
C ASP A 395 5.59 -10.55 -5.35
N ASN A 396 5.00 -10.51 -6.54
CA ASN A 396 5.34 -11.40 -7.65
C ASN A 396 6.51 -10.82 -8.45
N ASP A 397 7.23 -11.70 -9.15
CA ASP A 397 8.13 -11.25 -10.20
C ASP A 397 7.33 -10.65 -11.37
N THR A 398 8.00 -9.92 -12.27
CA THR A 398 7.38 -9.52 -13.54
C THR A 398 7.01 -10.77 -14.34
N ILE A 399 6.09 -10.65 -15.30
CA ILE A 399 5.72 -11.77 -16.17
C ILE A 399 6.95 -12.39 -16.83
N LEU A 400 7.90 -11.57 -17.30
CA LEU A 400 9.11 -12.08 -17.95
C LEU A 400 10.02 -12.76 -16.94
N GLY A 401 10.27 -12.13 -15.77
CA GLY A 401 11.08 -12.73 -14.71
C GLY A 401 10.50 -14.05 -14.20
N TRP A 402 9.21 -14.08 -13.89
CA TRP A 402 8.47 -15.28 -13.50
C TRP A 402 8.54 -16.35 -14.58
N TYR A 403 8.21 -16.00 -15.82
CA TYR A 403 8.22 -16.94 -16.92
C TYR A 403 9.61 -17.53 -17.08
N GLU A 404 10.67 -16.73 -17.08
CA GLU A 404 12.04 -17.17 -17.32
C GLU A 404 12.63 -17.98 -16.16
N ASN A 405 12.38 -17.57 -14.91
CA ASN A 405 13.12 -18.05 -13.75
C ASN A 405 12.31 -18.99 -12.84
N GLU A 406 10.99 -18.85 -12.79
CA GLU A 406 10.14 -19.54 -11.81
C GLU A 406 9.28 -20.67 -12.43
N THR A 407 9.09 -20.70 -13.76
CA THR A 407 8.27 -21.73 -14.43
C THR A 407 9.05 -22.91 -15.02
N THR A 408 8.46 -24.11 -14.93
CA THR A 408 8.97 -25.35 -15.57
C THR A 408 8.66 -25.40 -17.07
N LYS A 409 9.34 -26.27 -17.82
CA LYS A 409 9.06 -26.43 -19.26
C LYS A 409 7.65 -26.92 -19.54
N GLU A 410 7.15 -27.78 -18.65
CA GLU A 410 5.83 -28.39 -18.71
C GLU A 410 4.74 -27.32 -18.46
N SER A 411 4.92 -26.47 -17.45
CA SER A 411 4.05 -25.31 -17.20
C SER A 411 4.05 -24.31 -18.35
N ARG A 412 5.20 -24.03 -18.98
CA ARG A 412 5.27 -23.16 -20.16
C ARG A 412 4.53 -23.74 -21.37
N ALA A 413 4.73 -25.03 -21.65
CA ALA A 413 4.03 -25.71 -22.73
C ALA A 413 2.50 -25.73 -22.50
N PHE A 414 2.08 -25.89 -21.24
CA PHE A 414 0.67 -25.79 -20.86
C PHE A 414 0.13 -24.38 -21.01
N LEU A 415 0.84 -23.34 -20.54
CA LEU A 415 0.47 -21.94 -20.71
C LEU A 415 0.32 -21.59 -22.20
N ASP A 416 1.27 -21.98 -23.04
CA ASP A 416 1.21 -21.73 -24.49
C ASP A 416 -0.03 -22.37 -25.12
N LYS A 417 -0.34 -23.62 -24.73
CA LYS A 417 -1.54 -24.33 -25.19
C LYS A 417 -2.82 -23.69 -24.67
N TYR A 418 -2.88 -23.32 -23.38
CA TYR A 418 -4.07 -22.77 -22.73
C TYR A 418 -4.39 -21.36 -23.24
N SER A 419 -3.38 -20.50 -23.35
CA SER A 419 -3.51 -19.14 -23.90
C SER A 419 -3.71 -19.13 -25.42
N ASN A 420 -3.44 -20.26 -26.09
CA ASN A 420 -3.31 -20.33 -27.53
C ASN A 420 -2.35 -19.23 -28.03
N ARG A 421 -1.15 -19.17 -27.43
CA ARG A 421 -0.13 -18.17 -27.75
C ARG A 421 0.39 -18.41 -29.16
N ARG A 422 0.38 -17.36 -29.97
CA ARG A 422 0.81 -17.42 -31.37
C ARG A 422 2.32 -17.38 -31.47
N GLU A 423 2.84 -17.90 -32.57
CA GLU A 423 4.26 -17.72 -32.92
C GLU A 423 4.58 -16.21 -33.01
N GLY A 424 5.62 -15.77 -32.29
CA GLY A 424 6.01 -14.36 -32.19
C GLY A 424 5.24 -13.50 -31.19
N GLU A 425 4.16 -14.01 -30.57
CA GLU A 425 3.46 -13.31 -29.48
C GLU A 425 4.27 -13.44 -28.18
N THR A 426 4.49 -12.32 -27.47
CA THR A 426 5.18 -12.32 -26.18
C THR A 426 4.31 -13.01 -25.12
N VAL A 427 4.94 -13.56 -24.08
CA VAL A 427 4.19 -14.16 -22.96
C VAL A 427 3.35 -13.11 -22.22
N SER A 428 3.85 -11.87 -22.08
CA SER A 428 3.11 -10.76 -21.48
C SER A 428 1.82 -10.45 -22.23
N HIS A 429 1.87 -10.34 -23.56
CA HIS A 429 0.67 -10.09 -24.37
C HIS A 429 -0.35 -11.24 -24.25
N ALA A 430 0.12 -12.49 -24.26
CA ALA A 430 -0.75 -13.65 -24.10
C ALA A 430 -1.45 -13.66 -22.73
N LEU A 431 -0.73 -13.32 -21.66
CA LEU A 431 -1.29 -13.21 -20.31
C LEU A 431 -2.22 -12.00 -20.17
N PHE A 432 -1.92 -10.85 -20.77
CA PHE A 432 -2.84 -9.71 -20.79
C PHE A 432 -4.14 -10.05 -21.50
N ARG A 433 -4.08 -10.77 -22.62
CA ARG A 433 -5.27 -11.29 -23.31
C ARG A 433 -6.10 -12.19 -22.39
N LEU A 434 -5.48 -13.08 -21.62
CA LEU A 434 -6.19 -13.89 -20.63
C LEU A 434 -6.78 -13.06 -19.47
N LEU A 435 -6.01 -12.13 -18.94
CA LEU A 435 -6.41 -11.24 -17.84
C LEU A 435 -7.60 -10.37 -18.24
N PHE A 436 -7.48 -9.61 -19.32
CA PHE A 436 -8.52 -8.71 -19.79
C PHE A 436 -9.73 -9.48 -20.33
N GLY A 437 -9.53 -10.66 -20.92
CA GLY A 437 -10.60 -11.56 -21.35
C GLY A 437 -11.36 -12.27 -20.23
N SER A 438 -10.81 -12.32 -19.00
CA SER A 438 -11.40 -13.08 -17.88
C SER A 438 -12.80 -12.58 -17.46
N PRO A 439 -13.64 -13.40 -16.80
CA PRO A 439 -14.93 -12.96 -16.22
C PRO A 439 -14.82 -11.93 -15.09
N ALA A 440 -13.63 -11.75 -14.49
CA ALA A 440 -13.40 -10.85 -13.35
C ALA A 440 -13.94 -9.43 -13.58
N PHE A 441 -14.61 -8.85 -12.58
CA PHE A 441 -15.16 -7.50 -12.69
C PHE A 441 -14.07 -6.46 -12.90
N MET A 442 -12.87 -6.65 -12.34
CA MET A 442 -11.72 -5.77 -12.51
C MET A 442 -10.51 -6.58 -12.96
N ALA A 443 -9.78 -6.04 -13.93
CA ALA A 443 -8.48 -6.57 -14.37
C ALA A 443 -7.41 -5.51 -14.13
N VAL A 444 -6.34 -5.86 -13.41
CA VAL A 444 -5.26 -4.94 -13.07
C VAL A 444 -3.94 -5.46 -13.62
N ALA A 445 -3.27 -4.66 -14.44
CA ALA A 445 -1.93 -4.93 -14.94
C ALA A 445 -0.89 -4.20 -14.07
N THR A 446 0.28 -4.78 -13.85
CA THR A 446 1.40 -4.04 -13.24
C THR A 446 2.07 -3.15 -14.29
N MET A 447 2.61 -2.01 -13.88
CA MET A 447 3.32 -1.13 -14.82
C MET A 447 4.56 -1.82 -15.40
N GLN A 448 5.28 -2.62 -14.61
CA GLN A 448 6.45 -3.37 -15.07
C GLN A 448 6.12 -4.33 -16.22
N ASP A 449 4.99 -5.03 -16.11
CA ASP A 449 4.54 -5.95 -17.15
C ASP A 449 4.14 -5.21 -18.43
N LEU A 450 3.48 -4.05 -18.29
CA LEU A 450 3.11 -3.21 -19.43
C LEU A 450 4.34 -2.73 -20.18
N LEU A 451 5.39 -2.35 -19.46
CA LEU A 451 6.69 -1.95 -20.01
C LEU A 451 7.52 -3.13 -20.55
N GLY A 452 7.08 -4.38 -20.34
CA GLY A 452 7.80 -5.57 -20.77
C GLY A 452 9.16 -5.74 -20.08
N LEU A 453 9.27 -5.39 -18.80
CA LEU A 453 10.51 -5.48 -18.03
C LEU A 453 10.74 -6.90 -17.48
N ASP A 454 12.01 -7.29 -17.34
CA ASP A 454 12.42 -8.54 -16.70
C ASP A 454 12.41 -8.45 -15.17
N GLY A 455 12.89 -9.51 -14.50
CA GLY A 455 12.85 -9.58 -13.03
C GLY A 455 13.72 -8.57 -12.29
N SER A 456 14.56 -7.79 -12.98
CA SER A 456 15.26 -6.65 -12.36
C SER A 456 14.30 -5.53 -11.92
N ALA A 457 13.07 -5.52 -12.46
CA ALA A 457 12.03 -4.55 -12.11
C ALA A 457 11.07 -5.03 -11.01
N ARG A 458 11.33 -6.19 -10.39
CA ARG A 458 10.49 -6.74 -9.31
C ARG A 458 10.37 -5.73 -8.17
N MET A 459 9.14 -5.48 -7.70
CA MET A 459 8.90 -4.50 -6.64
C MET A 459 9.27 -5.05 -5.27
N ASN A 460 8.92 -6.30 -4.97
CA ASN A 460 9.26 -6.95 -3.71
C ASN A 460 9.52 -8.43 -3.93
N LEU A 461 10.55 -8.94 -3.26
CA LEU A 461 10.78 -10.37 -3.06
C LEU A 461 10.48 -10.68 -1.59
N PRO A 462 9.33 -11.33 -1.28
CA PRO A 462 8.95 -11.63 0.09
C PRO A 462 10.04 -12.37 0.88
N ASN A 463 10.09 -12.13 2.20
CA ASN A 463 11.05 -12.76 3.12
C ASN A 463 12.53 -12.43 2.82
N THR A 464 12.82 -11.26 2.26
CA THR A 464 14.18 -10.77 2.04
C THR A 464 14.41 -9.40 2.66
N LEU A 465 15.66 -9.11 3.02
CA LEU A 465 16.08 -7.82 3.56
C LEU A 465 16.90 -7.05 2.52
N GLY A 466 16.48 -5.81 2.24
CA GLY A 466 17.14 -4.92 1.28
C GLY A 466 16.78 -5.21 -0.19
N GLY A 467 16.90 -4.20 -1.04
CA GLY A 467 16.65 -4.29 -2.48
C GLY A 467 15.17 -4.28 -2.89
N ASN A 468 14.25 -4.20 -1.93
CA ASN A 468 12.81 -4.14 -2.19
C ASN A 468 12.31 -2.69 -2.23
N TRP A 469 11.17 -2.49 -2.88
CA TRP A 469 10.43 -1.22 -2.96
C TRP A 469 11.17 -0.10 -3.70
N THR A 470 12.25 -0.43 -4.40
CA THR A 470 13.15 0.52 -5.03
C THR A 470 12.81 0.79 -6.49
N TRP A 471 12.15 -0.12 -7.21
CA TRP A 471 11.95 0.04 -8.66
C TRP A 471 11.23 1.34 -9.05
N ARG A 472 11.74 2.01 -10.08
CA ARG A 472 11.17 3.22 -10.68
C ARG A 472 11.15 3.15 -12.20
N MET A 473 10.08 3.70 -12.77
CA MET A 473 9.95 3.97 -14.19
C MET A 473 10.68 5.27 -14.56
N THR A 474 11.37 5.29 -15.70
CA THR A 474 11.89 6.54 -16.30
C THR A 474 10.86 7.15 -17.25
N ALA A 475 10.89 8.47 -17.41
CA ALA A 475 9.86 9.19 -18.18
C ALA A 475 9.77 8.76 -19.66
N ASP A 476 10.88 8.28 -20.22
CA ASP A 476 10.98 7.83 -21.61
C ASP A 476 10.43 6.42 -21.85
N GLN A 477 10.17 5.63 -20.80
CA GLN A 477 9.61 4.28 -20.93
C GLN A 477 8.12 4.27 -21.29
N LEU A 478 7.40 5.36 -21.01
CA LEU A 478 5.98 5.47 -21.35
C LEU A 478 5.80 5.93 -22.80
N THR A 479 5.87 4.99 -23.74
CA THR A 479 5.82 5.29 -25.17
C THR A 479 4.39 5.24 -25.75
N PRO A 480 4.13 5.86 -26.91
CA PRO A 480 2.85 5.75 -27.61
C PRO A 480 2.44 4.30 -27.94
N GLU A 481 3.40 3.41 -28.14
CA GLU A 481 3.16 1.98 -28.39
C GLU A 481 2.56 1.29 -27.15
N ILE A 482 3.08 1.57 -25.96
CA ILE A 482 2.56 1.05 -24.68
C ILE A 482 1.13 1.55 -24.46
N GLU A 483 0.88 2.84 -24.71
CA GLU A 483 -0.47 3.42 -24.66
C GLU A 483 -1.43 2.73 -25.62
N ALA A 484 -1.01 2.52 -26.87
CA ALA A 484 -1.83 1.89 -27.90
C ALA A 484 -2.16 0.43 -27.56
N GLU A 485 -1.20 -0.34 -27.04
CA GLU A 485 -1.40 -1.73 -26.65
C GLU A 485 -2.39 -1.86 -25.47
N LEU A 486 -2.21 -1.05 -24.42
CA LEU A 486 -3.14 -1.07 -23.28
C LEU A 486 -4.54 -0.61 -23.68
N LEU A 487 -4.64 0.41 -24.54
CA LEU A 487 -5.94 0.87 -25.07
C LEU A 487 -6.63 -0.23 -25.90
N ASP A 488 -5.90 -0.91 -26.79
CA ASP A 488 -6.44 -1.99 -27.63
C ASP A 488 -6.99 -3.15 -26.78
N LEU A 489 -6.24 -3.58 -25.76
CA LEU A 489 -6.71 -4.58 -24.79
C LEU A 489 -7.99 -4.11 -24.09
N THR A 490 -8.00 -2.86 -23.62
CA THR A 490 -9.13 -2.28 -22.88
C THR A 490 -10.40 -2.20 -23.73
N GLU A 491 -10.28 -1.79 -25.00
CA GLU A 491 -11.39 -1.71 -25.95
C GLU A 491 -11.87 -3.09 -26.41
N THR A 492 -10.94 -3.96 -26.79
CA THR A 492 -11.21 -5.32 -27.28
C THR A 492 -12.01 -6.12 -26.27
N TYR A 493 -11.63 -6.06 -24.98
CA TYR A 493 -12.29 -6.83 -23.92
C TYR A 493 -13.38 -6.06 -23.15
N ARG A 494 -13.81 -4.91 -23.69
CA ARG A 494 -14.93 -4.10 -23.17
C ARG A 494 -14.74 -3.72 -21.70
N ARG A 495 -13.52 -3.29 -21.34
CA ARG A 495 -13.16 -2.81 -19.99
C ARG A 495 -13.03 -1.28 -19.91
N VAL A 496 -13.41 -0.59 -20.98
CA VAL A 496 -13.41 0.87 -21.08
C VAL A 496 -14.12 1.52 -19.89
N ASN A 497 -13.45 2.46 -19.26
CA ASN A 497 -14.06 3.34 -18.26
C ASN A 497 -15.22 4.13 -18.87
N VAL A 498 -16.44 3.76 -18.48
CA VAL A 498 -17.69 4.36 -18.98
C VAL A 498 -17.84 5.85 -18.63
N HIS A 499 -17.16 6.32 -17.57
CA HIS A 499 -17.19 7.73 -17.18
C HIS A 499 -16.48 8.62 -18.20
N LEU A 500 -15.47 8.09 -18.91
CA LEU A 500 -14.73 8.80 -19.96
C LEU A 500 -15.44 8.81 -21.32
N VAL A 501 -16.40 7.92 -21.53
CA VAL A 501 -17.14 7.81 -22.81
C VAL A 501 -18.24 8.86 -22.90
N ASN A 502 -18.84 9.22 -21.77
CA ASN A 502 -20.00 10.12 -21.73
C ASN A 502 -19.62 11.61 -21.90
N GLU A 503 -18.36 12.00 -21.71
CA GLU A 503 -17.91 13.41 -21.89
C GLU A 503 -17.82 13.86 -23.35
N LYS A 504 -17.83 12.94 -24.33
CA LYS A 504 -17.80 13.29 -25.77
C LYS A 504 -19.19 13.50 -26.39
N SER A 505 -20.25 13.48 -25.60
CA SER A 505 -21.65 13.46 -26.10
C SER A 505 -22.50 14.70 -25.72
N GLU A 506 -21.92 15.73 -25.11
CA GLU A 506 -22.61 17.01 -24.80
C GLU A 506 -22.03 18.21 -25.54
#